data_AF-A0A660XS92-F1
#
_entry.id   AF-A0A660XS92-F1
#
_cell.length_a   1.000
_cell.length_b   1.000
_cell.length_c   1.000
_cell.angle_alpha   90.00
_cell.angle_beta   90.00
_cell.angle_gamma   90.00
#
_symmetry.space_group_name_H-M   'P 1'
#
loop_
_entity.id
_entity.type
_entity.pdbx_description
1 polymer ?
#
loop_
_entity_poly.entity_id
_entity_poly.type
_entity_poly.pdbx_seq_one_letter_code
_entity_poly.pdbx_strand_id
1 'polypeptide(L)'
;YRKFYSFSELKSPGFLADAKLVTNETEMKFAIGNQRKVNLDIGYLDYDKVVLASAKYGIHKIYLDKGIYADMALHYEKGKFSPYPWAFMDFRSGNYHPFFLKIRGIYKSQVKQIALPG
;
A
#
# COMPACT_ATOMS: atom_id res chain seq x y z
N TYR A 1 1.86 13.60 10.97
CA TYR A 1 0.81 13.88 9.97
C TYR A 1 0.96 12.88 8.82
N ARG A 2 -0.10 12.14 8.47
CA ARG A 2 -0.09 11.11 7.41
C ARG A 2 -1.00 11.57 6.26
N LYS A 3 -0.52 11.42 5.03
CA LYS A 3 -1.28 11.68 3.81
C LYS A 3 -1.27 10.43 2.95
N PHE A 4 -2.36 10.23 2.20
CA PHE A 4 -2.48 9.14 1.26
C PHE A 4 -2.71 9.68 -0.14
N TYR A 5 -2.10 9.03 -1.12
CA TYR A 5 -2.26 9.31 -2.54
C TYR A 5 -2.48 7.97 -3.25
N SER A 6 -3.22 7.99 -4.36
CA SER A 6 -3.42 6.85 -5.25
C SER A 6 -3.02 7.24 -6.67
N PHE A 7 -2.37 6.34 -7.38
CA PHE A 7 -2.09 6.51 -8.80
C PHE A 7 -3.33 6.13 -9.62
N SER A 8 -3.55 6.82 -10.74
CA SER A 8 -4.69 6.58 -11.63
C SER A 8 -4.49 5.33 -12.49
N GLU A 9 -3.26 5.00 -12.86
CA GLU A 9 -2.95 3.83 -13.67
C GLU A 9 -2.99 2.55 -12.81
N LEU A 10 -3.66 1.51 -13.30
CA LEU A 10 -3.58 0.18 -12.69
C LEU A 10 -2.27 -0.50 -13.06
N LYS A 11 -1.59 -1.06 -12.04
CA LYS A 11 -0.38 -1.85 -12.21
C LYS A 11 -0.57 -3.23 -11.60
N SER A 12 0.08 -4.23 -12.20
CA SER A 12 0.20 -5.57 -11.60
C SER A 12 0.98 -5.47 -10.28
N PRO A 13 0.57 -6.16 -9.19
CA PRO A 13 1.28 -6.16 -7.91
C PRO A 13 2.79 -6.47 -7.97
N GLY A 14 3.27 -7.12 -9.04
CA GLY A 14 4.69 -7.42 -9.23
C GLY A 14 5.61 -6.18 -9.20
N PHE A 15 5.09 -4.98 -9.50
CA PHE A 15 5.88 -3.74 -9.44
C PHE A 15 6.33 -3.33 -8.02
N LEU A 16 5.73 -3.94 -6.99
CA LEU A 16 5.76 -3.42 -5.63
C LEU A 16 7.19 -3.41 -5.02
N ALA A 17 8.03 -4.38 -5.36
CA ALA A 17 9.42 -4.42 -4.90
C ALA A 17 10.24 -3.24 -5.47
N ASP A 18 10.18 -3.04 -6.78
CA ASP A 18 10.86 -1.93 -7.46
C ASP A 18 10.37 -0.57 -6.96
N ALA A 19 9.05 -0.44 -6.80
CA ALA A 19 8.44 0.78 -6.30
C ALA A 19 8.95 1.14 -4.89
N LYS A 20 9.17 0.13 -4.02
CA LYS A 20 9.70 0.38 -2.69
C LYS A 20 11.15 0.87 -2.73
N LEU A 21 11.97 0.33 -3.62
CA LEU A 21 13.34 0.82 -3.82
C LEU A 21 13.33 2.31 -4.23
N VAL A 22 12.48 2.71 -5.17
CA VAL A 22 12.31 4.12 -5.57
C VAL A 22 11.91 4.99 -4.38
N THR A 23 10.97 4.54 -3.53
CA THR A 23 10.59 5.31 -2.34
C THR A 23 11.74 5.42 -1.33
N ASN A 24 12.50 4.35 -1.09
CA ASN A 24 13.65 4.37 -0.17
C ASN A 24 14.73 5.35 -0.66
N GLU A 25 15.06 5.31 -1.95
CA GLU A 25 15.99 6.26 -2.58
C GLU A 25 15.50 7.69 -2.45
N THR A 26 14.20 7.91 -2.66
CA THR A 26 13.58 9.23 -2.53
C THR A 26 13.68 9.75 -1.10
N GLU A 27 13.37 8.93 -0.09
CA GLU A 27 13.56 9.29 1.32
C GLU A 27 15.01 9.71 1.63
N MET A 28 15.99 9.03 1.03
CA MET A 28 17.42 9.33 1.20
C MET A 28 17.85 10.62 0.50
N LYS A 29 17.30 10.93 -0.67
CA LYS A 29 17.56 12.20 -1.37
C LYS A 29 17.15 13.43 -0.56
N PHE A 30 16.15 13.29 0.31
CA PHE A 30 15.68 14.35 1.22
C PHE A 30 16.20 14.18 2.67
N ALA A 31 17.13 13.26 2.92
CA ALA A 31 17.73 13.07 4.23
C ALA A 31 18.70 14.22 4.57
N ILE A 32 18.78 14.57 5.85
CA ILE A 32 19.76 15.54 6.36
C ILE A 32 20.60 14.81 7.41
N GLY A 33 21.92 14.80 7.22
CA GLY A 33 22.85 14.09 8.12
C GLY A 33 22.55 12.59 8.21
N ASN A 34 22.24 11.94 7.09
CA ASN A 34 21.82 10.54 6.98
C ASN A 34 20.55 10.17 7.75
N GLN A 35 19.79 11.16 8.23
CA GLN A 35 18.50 10.93 8.88
C GLN A 35 17.36 11.27 7.93
N ARG A 36 16.51 10.27 7.64
CA ARG A 36 15.28 10.45 6.86
C ARG A 36 14.38 11.48 7.52
N LYS A 37 13.87 12.42 6.73
CA LYS A 37 12.93 13.46 7.19
C LYS A 37 11.47 13.13 6.91
N VAL A 38 11.23 12.20 5.99
CA VAL A 38 9.91 11.71 5.63
C VAL A 38 9.92 10.19 5.58
N ASN A 39 8.74 9.60 5.73
CA ASN A 39 8.53 8.19 5.45
C ASN A 39 7.54 8.04 4.29
N LEU A 40 7.96 7.32 3.26
CA LEU A 40 7.21 6.98 2.06
C LEU A 40 6.97 5.48 2.05
N ASP A 41 5.71 5.12 2.23
CA ASP A 41 5.24 3.76 2.02
C ASP A 41 4.51 3.69 0.69
N ILE A 42 4.70 2.58 -0.02
CA ILE A 42 4.02 2.27 -1.26
C ILE A 42 3.35 0.91 -1.13
N GLY A 43 2.22 0.77 -1.80
CA GLY A 43 1.36 -0.39 -1.69
C GLY A 43 0.36 -0.46 -2.83
N TYR A 44 -0.42 -1.52 -2.83
CA TYR A 44 -1.59 -1.65 -3.69
C TYR A 44 -2.83 -1.96 -2.86
N LEU A 45 -3.99 -1.72 -3.46
CA LEU A 45 -5.29 -2.14 -2.98
C LEU A 45 -5.96 -2.94 -4.09
N ASP A 46 -6.63 -4.03 -3.71
CA ASP A 46 -7.54 -4.76 -4.59
C ASP A 46 -8.94 -4.86 -3.97
N TYR A 47 -9.74 -5.85 -4.41
CA TYR A 47 -11.08 -6.06 -3.86
C TYR A 47 -11.10 -6.34 -2.36
N ASP A 48 -10.03 -6.95 -1.84
CA ASP A 48 -10.06 -7.67 -0.57
C ASP A 48 -9.01 -7.19 0.41
N LYS A 49 -7.97 -6.48 -0.04
CA LYS A 49 -6.85 -6.11 0.85
C LYS A 49 -6.13 -4.84 0.43
N VAL A 50 -5.40 -4.30 1.40
CA VAL A 50 -4.35 -3.29 1.21
C VAL A 50 -3.04 -3.91 1.63
N VAL A 51 -2.06 -3.90 0.72
CA VAL A 51 -0.74 -4.48 0.92
C VAL A 51 0.31 -3.38 0.76
N LEU A 52 1.24 -3.30 1.71
CA LEU A 52 2.36 -2.36 1.69
C LEU A 52 3.67 -3.10 1.40
N ALA A 53 4.63 -2.38 0.84
CA ALA A 53 5.98 -2.89 0.66
C ALA A 53 6.86 -2.59 1.88
N SER A 54 7.62 -3.57 2.33
CA SER A 54 8.49 -3.45 3.50
C SER A 54 9.90 -3.95 3.21
N ALA A 55 10.91 -3.18 3.60
CA ALA A 55 12.31 -3.64 3.62
C ALA A 55 12.68 -4.38 4.93
N LYS A 56 11.70 -4.57 5.82
CA LYS A 56 11.90 -5.28 7.10
C LYS A 56 11.22 -6.64 7.03
N TYR A 57 11.99 -7.68 7.32
CA TYR A 57 11.46 -9.02 7.52
C TYR A 57 10.39 -9.04 8.63
N GLY A 58 9.47 -9.99 8.54
CA GLY A 58 8.47 -10.29 9.56
C GLY A 58 7.79 -11.62 9.25
N ILE A 59 7.38 -12.36 10.27
CA ILE A 59 6.85 -13.73 10.14
C ILE A 59 5.60 -13.85 9.24
N HIS A 60 4.82 -12.77 9.12
CA HIS A 60 3.60 -12.69 8.31
C HIS A 60 3.86 -12.11 6.92
N LYS A 61 5.10 -11.70 6.62
CA LYS A 61 5.45 -11.00 5.39
C LYS A 61 5.96 -11.98 4.35
N ILE A 62 5.50 -11.81 3.13
CA ILE A 62 5.85 -12.67 2.00
C ILE A 62 6.98 -11.98 1.23
N TYR A 63 8.07 -12.69 0.99
CA TYR A 63 9.17 -12.16 0.16
C TYR A 63 8.65 -11.91 -1.27
N LEU A 64 8.99 -10.74 -1.82
CA LEU A 64 8.68 -10.38 -3.20
C LEU A 64 9.94 -10.52 -4.05
N ASP A 65 10.87 -9.58 -3.88
CA ASP A 65 12.16 -9.52 -4.55
C ASP A 65 13.07 -8.46 -3.89
N LYS A 66 14.38 -8.47 -4.15
CA LYS A 66 15.35 -7.41 -3.76
C LYS A 66 15.33 -7.04 -2.27
N GLY A 67 15.08 -8.01 -1.40
CA GLY A 67 14.96 -7.78 0.04
C GLY A 67 13.67 -7.05 0.47
N ILE A 68 12.70 -6.92 -0.44
CA ILE A 68 11.40 -6.32 -0.19
C ILE A 68 10.34 -7.41 0.02
N TYR A 69 9.45 -7.15 0.97
CA TYR A 69 8.39 -8.05 1.37
C TYR A 69 7.03 -7.37 1.23
N ALA A 70 6.01 -8.15 0.89
CA ALA A 70 4.60 -7.77 1.00
C ALA A 70 4.15 -7.86 2.46
N ASP A 71 3.57 -6.78 2.96
CA ASP A 71 3.01 -6.65 4.30
C ASP A 71 1.52 -6.34 4.19
N MET A 72 0.67 -7.30 4.55
CA MET A 72 -0.78 -7.13 4.51
C MET A 72 -1.22 -6.20 5.64
N ALA A 73 -1.66 -5.00 5.30
CA ALA A 73 -2.03 -3.96 6.27
C ALA A 73 -3.51 -4.02 6.64
N LEU A 74 -4.39 -4.14 5.64
CA LEU A 74 -5.84 -4.17 5.82
C LEU A 74 -6.46 -5.31 5.00
N HIS A 75 -7.57 -5.85 5.49
CA HIS A 75 -8.46 -6.71 4.72
C HIS A 75 -9.86 -6.08 4.66
N TYR A 76 -10.61 -6.37 3.59
CA TYR A 76 -11.97 -5.92 3.40
C TYR A 76 -12.94 -7.04 3.78
N GLU A 77 -13.82 -6.78 4.73
CA GLU A 77 -14.87 -7.71 5.13
C GLU A 77 -16.11 -6.92 5.53
N LYS A 78 -17.31 -7.41 5.19
CA LYS A 78 -18.61 -6.85 5.64
C LYS A 78 -18.71 -5.33 5.45
N GLY A 79 -18.31 -4.86 4.26
CA GLY A 79 -18.44 -3.44 3.92
C GLY A 79 -17.30 -2.55 4.42
N LYS A 80 -16.30 -3.09 5.13
CA LYS A 80 -15.25 -2.28 5.75
C LYS A 80 -13.84 -2.82 5.58
N PHE A 81 -12.87 -1.91 5.50
CA PHE A 81 -11.46 -2.28 5.70
C PHE A 81 -11.13 -2.34 7.19
N SER A 82 -10.65 -3.51 7.63
CA SER A 82 -10.21 -3.76 9.00
C SER A 82 -8.71 -4.08 9.01
N PRO A 83 -7.96 -3.62 10.01
CA PRO A 83 -6.52 -3.89 10.12
C PRO A 83 -6.25 -5.35 10.47
N TYR A 84 -5.15 -5.88 9.97
CA TYR A 84 -4.60 -7.13 10.49
C TYR A 84 -4.00 -6.95 11.90
N PRO A 85 -3.82 -8.02 12.69
CA PRO A 85 -3.28 -7.95 14.05
C PRO A 85 -1.87 -7.35 14.17
N TRP A 86 -1.10 -7.29 13.07
CA TRP A 86 0.24 -6.69 13.01
C TRP A 86 0.28 -5.32 12.33
N ALA A 87 -0.85 -4.83 11.82
CA ALA A 87 -0.90 -3.55 11.13
C ALA A 87 -0.55 -2.39 12.07
N PHE A 88 -0.09 -1.28 11.48
CA PHE A 88 0.26 -0.06 12.21
C PHE A 88 -0.88 0.41 13.11
N MET A 89 -0.52 0.90 14.30
CA MET A 89 -1.47 1.27 15.34
C MET A 89 -2.48 2.35 14.87
N ASP A 90 -2.04 3.28 14.03
CA ASP A 90 -2.88 4.35 13.47
C ASP A 90 -3.93 3.83 12.47
N PHE A 91 -3.77 2.65 11.89
CA PHE A 91 -4.80 2.02 11.06
C PHE A 91 -5.96 1.45 11.90
N ARG A 92 -5.75 1.24 13.21
CA ARG A 92 -6.77 0.69 14.12
C ARG A 92 -7.81 1.70 14.56
N SER A 93 -7.51 2.99 14.47
CA SER A 93 -8.49 4.04 14.78
C SER A 93 -9.61 4.15 13.75
N GLY A 94 -9.46 3.56 12.56
CA GLY A 94 -10.44 3.64 11.48
C GLY A 94 -10.49 4.98 10.75
N ASN A 95 -9.65 5.96 11.14
CA ASN A 95 -9.64 7.31 10.57
C ASN A 95 -9.43 7.34 9.05
N TYR A 96 -8.79 6.31 8.49
CA TYR A 96 -8.46 6.23 7.06
C TYR A 96 -9.46 5.38 6.26
N HIS A 97 -10.45 4.80 6.92
CA HIS A 97 -11.41 3.92 6.28
C HIS A 97 -12.18 4.58 5.11
N PRO A 98 -12.70 5.83 5.23
CA PRO A 98 -13.36 6.50 4.11
C PRO A 98 -12.46 6.65 2.88
N PHE A 99 -11.16 6.87 3.08
CA PHE A 99 -10.19 6.96 1.99
C PHE A 99 -10.07 5.62 1.25
N PHE A 100 -9.82 4.51 1.97
CA PHE A 100 -9.66 3.20 1.33
C PHE A 100 -10.94 2.71 0.64
N LEU A 101 -12.13 3.00 1.18
CA LEU A 101 -13.39 2.70 0.51
C LEU A 101 -13.54 3.48 -0.80
N LYS A 102 -13.17 4.76 -0.81
CA LYS A 102 -13.19 5.58 -2.02
C LYS A 102 -12.25 5.02 -3.08
N ILE A 103 -11.01 4.70 -2.70
CA ILE A 103 -10.03 4.11 -3.63
C ILE A 103 -10.50 2.76 -4.16
N ARG A 104 -11.11 1.91 -3.31
CA ARG A 104 -11.71 0.65 -3.74
C ARG A 104 -12.83 0.87 -4.76
N GLY A 105 -13.70 1.86 -4.57
CA GLY A 105 -14.74 2.21 -5.53
C GLY A 105 -14.19 2.60 -6.90
N ILE A 106 -13.10 3.38 -6.91
CA ILE A 106 -12.36 3.75 -8.13
C ILE A 106 -11.80 2.49 -8.80
N TYR A 107 -11.07 1.65 -8.04
CA TYR A 107 -10.50 0.40 -8.53
C TYR A 107 -11.55 -0.52 -9.17
N LYS A 108 -12.68 -0.73 -8.49
CA LYS A 108 -13.80 -1.55 -9.02
C LYS A 108 -14.31 -1.03 -10.38
N SER A 109 -14.33 0.29 -10.55
CA SER A 109 -14.80 0.92 -11.79
C SER A 109 -13.78 0.75 -12.91
N GLN A 110 -12.49 0.92 -12.59
CA GLN A 110 -11.39 0.74 -13.55
C GLN A 110 -11.29 -0.71 -14.03
N VAL A 111 -11.40 -1.70 -13.14
CA VAL A 111 -11.39 -3.13 -13.54
C VAL A 111 -12.58 -3.47 -14.44
N LYS A 112 -13.77 -2.93 -14.16
CA LYS A 112 -14.94 -3.13 -15.04
C LYS A 112 -14.72 -2.56 -16.44
N GLN A 113 -14.09 -1.40 -16.57
CA GLN A 113 -13.79 -0.79 -17.86
C GLN A 113 -12.78 -1.62 -18.66
N ILE A 114 -11.81 -2.25 -18.01
CA ILE A 114 -10.85 -3.15 -18.67
C ILE A 114 -11.53 -4.47 -19.09
N ALA A 115 -12.44 -4.98 -18.25
CA ALA A 115 -13.12 -6.25 -18.50
C ALA A 115 -14.27 -6.17 -19.51
N LEU A 116 -14.71 -4.96 -19.87
CA LEU A 116 -15.65 -4.72 -20.96
C LEU A 116 -14.83 -4.38 -22.21
N PRO A 117 -14.51 -5.36 -23.08
CA PRO A 117 -14.02 -5.00 -24.41
C PRO A 117 -15.11 -4.19 -25.11
N GLY A 118 -14.72 -3.10 -25.76
CA GLY A 118 -15.59 -2.35 -26.68
C GLY A 118 -16.08 -3.22 -27.82
#